data_AF-A0A3A0FH31-F1
#
_entry.id   AF-A0A3A0FH31-F1
#
_cell.length_a   1.000
_cell.length_b   1.000
_cell.length_c   1.000
_cell.angle_alpha   90.00
_cell.angle_beta   90.00
_cell.angle_gamma   90.00
#
_symmetry.space_group_name_H-M   'P 1'
#
loop_
_entity.id
_entity.type
_entity.pdbx_description
1 polymer ?
#
loop_
_entity_poly.entity_id
_entity_poly.type
_entity_poly.pdbx_seq_one_letter_code
_entity_poly.pdbx_strand_id
1 'polypeptide(L)'
;MPSDLPDEVRDLLALVRRDRRAAGAALGALPLAEQVAIVCSAPVARRGELLDVAPQPERIVPALPEAELVFTVKAIGRADAAWLLAHATDDQLRACVDLDAWRGTAPDRDAIAEWLATMAEADDDTLLRGVHALDPELVMLWLHDRIEVQMKPNDDPGWQPPGGGQTVDGQFYVTALRGGDDADVVMRLLGLLFESDYWFYFRLLQAVIWELPSDNEEWALRWRTGRMQDLGFPALDEALAIYARPRRDEIEKLPATQPKVGEWHLPVFLPELPATLDDTLSLFRAAAELDDDARRRFFYAFVALANQVAVADGLALGDAESIPKALDKAAALASRGLDHMAERHVVAATEILRRVPLARLFRIGAHLDRPEGAS
;
A
#
# COMPACT_ATOMS: atom_id res chain seq x y z
N MET A 1 1.33 -9.50 24.00
CA MET A 1 2.15 -8.30 23.72
C MET A 1 3.45 -8.83 23.16
N PRO A 2 3.77 -8.61 21.87
CA PRO A 2 5.00 -9.17 21.31
C PRO A 2 6.17 -8.59 22.10
N SER A 3 7.07 -9.46 22.57
CA SER A 3 8.11 -9.15 23.56
C SER A 3 9.32 -8.41 23.02
N ASP A 4 9.41 -8.17 21.71
CA ASP A 4 10.67 -7.79 21.05
C ASP A 4 10.61 -6.40 20.41
N LEU A 5 9.99 -5.42 21.09
CA LEU A 5 10.20 -4.02 20.72
C LEU A 5 11.62 -3.61 21.09
N PRO A 6 12.39 -2.97 20.18
CA PRO A 6 13.68 -2.38 20.50
C PRO A 6 13.59 -1.51 21.75
N ASP A 7 14.60 -1.58 22.61
CA ASP A 7 14.61 -0.88 23.90
C ASP A 7 14.41 0.63 23.71
N GLU A 8 15.03 1.21 22.68
CA GLU A 8 14.91 2.63 22.34
C GLU A 8 13.46 3.04 22.02
N VAL A 9 12.73 2.22 21.26
CA VAL A 9 11.32 2.46 20.91
C VAL A 9 10.46 2.36 22.17
N ARG A 10 10.71 1.35 23.01
CA ARG A 10 10.00 1.12 24.27
C ARG A 10 10.19 2.30 25.24
N ASP A 11 11.42 2.78 25.36
CA ASP A 11 11.80 3.86 26.25
C ASP A 11 11.21 5.20 25.77
N LEU A 12 11.28 5.50 24.47
CA LEU A 12 10.63 6.69 23.91
C LEU A 12 9.12 6.67 24.10
N LEU A 13 8.46 5.54 23.80
CA LEU A 13 7.02 5.40 24.00
C LEU A 13 6.60 5.47 25.48
N ALA A 14 7.47 5.07 26.40
CA ALA A 14 7.26 5.27 27.83
C ALA A 14 7.47 6.74 28.24
N LEU A 15 8.44 7.42 27.63
CA LEU A 15 8.72 8.83 27.84
C LEU A 15 7.58 9.71 27.32
N VAL A 16 6.98 9.41 26.17
CA VAL A 16 5.79 10.13 25.64
C VAL A 16 4.67 10.20 26.68
N ARG A 17 4.45 9.12 27.44
CA ARG A 17 3.41 9.06 28.47
C ARG A 17 3.75 9.85 29.74
N ARG A 18 5.04 10.01 30.05
CA ARG A 18 5.52 10.66 31.28
C ARG A 18 5.81 12.14 31.07
N ASP A 19 6.44 12.48 29.96
CA ASP A 19 6.87 13.82 29.59
C ASP A 19 6.98 13.93 28.05
N ARG A 20 5.91 14.42 27.42
CA ARG A 20 5.83 14.62 25.95
C ARG A 20 6.91 15.57 25.43
N ARG A 21 7.32 16.57 26.21
CA ARG A 21 8.33 17.55 25.80
C ARG A 21 9.72 16.92 25.80
N ALA A 22 10.05 16.15 26.83
CA ALA A 22 11.28 15.40 26.88
C ALA A 22 11.32 14.32 25.77
N ALA A 23 10.20 13.66 25.49
CA ALA A 23 10.09 12.70 24.39
C ALA A 23 10.36 13.34 23.03
N GLY A 24 9.73 14.49 22.75
CA GLY A 24 9.97 15.24 21.52
C GLY A 24 11.42 15.72 21.39
N ALA A 25 12.03 16.19 22.48
CA ALA A 25 13.44 16.59 22.50
C ALA A 25 14.39 15.40 22.26
N ALA A 26 14.10 14.24 22.85
CA ALA A 26 14.88 13.02 22.67
C ALA A 26 14.78 12.49 21.23
N LEU A 27 13.55 12.39 20.69
CA LEU A 27 13.34 11.98 19.30
C LEU A 27 13.98 12.97 18.32
N GLY A 28 13.81 14.27 18.54
CA GLY A 28 14.38 15.31 17.69
C GLY A 28 15.90 15.43 17.71
N ALA A 29 16.56 14.85 18.73
CA ALA A 29 18.02 14.81 18.79
C ALA A 29 18.63 13.75 17.87
N LEU A 30 17.82 12.79 17.39
CA LEU A 30 18.27 11.71 16.52
C LEU A 30 18.35 12.16 15.05
N PRO A 31 19.22 11.55 14.23
CA PRO A 31 19.17 11.70 12.78
C PRO A 31 17.81 11.31 12.20
N LEU A 32 17.40 11.94 11.09
CA LEU A 32 16.09 11.69 10.47
C LEU A 32 15.84 10.20 10.17
N ALA A 33 16.86 9.48 9.67
CA ALA A 33 16.75 8.06 9.37
C ALA A 33 16.43 7.22 10.62
N GLU A 34 17.02 7.57 11.77
CA GLU A 34 16.74 6.90 13.05
C GLU A 34 15.35 7.26 13.58
N GLN A 35 14.92 8.51 13.42
CA GLN A 35 13.54 8.91 13.76
C GLN A 35 12.51 8.11 12.96
N VAL A 36 12.71 7.98 11.64
CA VAL A 36 11.87 7.16 10.75
C VAL A 36 11.89 5.69 11.19
N ALA A 37 13.07 5.13 11.46
CA ALA A 37 13.20 3.75 11.92
C ALA A 37 12.43 3.51 13.23
N ILE A 38 12.54 4.41 14.21
CA ILE A 38 11.82 4.34 15.48
C ILE A 38 10.31 4.35 15.27
N VAL A 39 9.81 5.25 14.42
CA VAL A 39 8.38 5.31 14.08
C VAL A 39 7.94 4.00 13.42
N CYS A 40 8.65 3.52 12.41
CA CYS A 40 8.29 2.29 11.71
C CYS A 40 8.39 1.04 12.59
N SER A 41 9.34 0.98 13.53
CA SER A 41 9.48 -0.12 14.49
C SER A 41 8.49 -0.08 15.65
N ALA A 42 7.82 1.04 15.88
CA ALA A 42 6.75 1.12 16.87
C ALA A 42 5.50 0.34 16.41
N PRO A 43 4.71 -0.22 17.35
CA PRO A 43 3.42 -0.80 17.01
C PRO A 43 2.58 0.24 16.26
N VAL A 44 1.95 -0.15 15.15
CA VAL A 44 1.26 0.78 14.24
C VAL A 44 0.26 1.68 14.97
N ALA A 45 -0.52 1.12 15.90
CA ALA A 45 -1.48 1.85 16.74
C ALA A 45 -0.87 2.92 17.66
N ARG A 46 0.46 2.95 17.82
CA ARG A 46 1.19 3.91 18.67
C ARG A 46 2.10 4.85 17.88
N ARG A 47 2.17 4.72 16.55
CA ARG A 47 3.01 5.58 15.71
C ARG A 47 2.57 7.04 15.76
N GLY A 48 1.26 7.29 15.81
CA GLY A 48 0.71 8.63 16.01
C GLY A 48 1.25 9.31 17.27
N GLU A 49 1.40 8.57 18.38
CA GLU A 49 1.95 9.13 19.62
C GLU A 49 3.38 9.68 19.47
N LEU A 50 4.20 9.07 18.60
CA LEU A 50 5.56 9.50 18.31
C LEU A 50 5.57 10.68 17.34
N LEU A 51 4.76 10.60 16.28
CA LEU A 51 4.65 11.66 15.28
C LEU A 51 4.09 12.96 15.91
N ASP A 52 3.14 12.87 16.84
CA ASP A 52 2.56 14.01 17.55
C ASP A 52 3.57 14.77 18.44
N VAL A 53 4.61 14.09 18.93
CA VAL A 53 5.63 14.73 19.78
C VAL A 53 6.88 15.10 19.01
N ALA A 54 7.00 14.65 17.75
CA ALA A 54 8.14 14.98 16.92
C ALA A 54 8.23 16.50 16.74
N PRO A 55 9.41 17.11 16.84
CA PRO A 55 9.55 18.55 16.68
C PRO A 55 9.47 19.01 15.21
N GLN A 56 9.68 18.09 14.27
CA GLN A 56 9.67 18.35 12.83
C GLN A 56 8.95 17.20 12.06
N PRO A 57 7.65 16.95 12.33
CA PRO A 57 6.92 15.88 11.65
C PRO A 57 6.91 16.06 10.13
N GLU A 58 6.98 17.30 9.64
CA GLU A 58 7.09 17.66 8.22
C GLU A 58 8.35 17.13 7.53
N ARG A 59 9.35 16.65 8.29
CA ARG A 59 10.53 15.96 7.77
C ARG A 59 10.43 14.44 7.87
N ILE A 60 9.73 13.94 8.89
CA ILE A 60 9.58 12.50 9.15
C ILE A 60 8.54 11.90 8.22
N VAL A 61 7.36 12.53 8.12
CA VAL A 61 6.24 12.01 7.34
C VAL A 61 6.63 11.77 5.88
N PRO A 62 7.25 12.72 5.15
CA PRO A 62 7.72 12.46 3.78
C PRO A 62 8.74 11.32 3.63
N ALA A 63 9.45 10.99 4.71
CA ALA A 63 10.50 9.97 4.72
C ALA A 63 10.00 8.58 5.14
N LEU A 64 8.73 8.47 5.57
CA LEU A 64 8.08 7.18 5.79
C LEU A 64 7.87 6.47 4.44
N PRO A 65 8.10 5.16 4.35
CA PRO A 65 7.63 4.39 3.20
C PRO A 65 6.11 4.54 3.04
N GLU A 66 5.65 4.48 1.80
CA GLU A 66 4.28 4.81 1.44
C GLU A 66 3.27 3.93 2.18
N ALA A 67 3.50 2.62 2.22
CA ALA A 67 2.66 1.69 2.94
C ALA A 67 2.62 1.98 4.45
N GLU A 68 3.76 2.39 5.04
CA GLU A 68 3.84 2.70 6.47
C GLU A 68 3.01 3.93 6.85
N LEU A 69 2.92 4.94 5.96
CA LEU A 69 2.01 6.05 6.15
C LEU A 69 0.55 5.58 6.12
N VAL A 70 0.16 4.79 5.12
CA VAL A 70 -1.22 4.27 4.99
C VAL A 70 -1.61 3.49 6.26
N PHE A 71 -0.75 2.59 6.72
CA PHE A 71 -0.97 1.83 7.95
C PHE A 71 -1.16 2.75 9.16
N THR A 72 -0.33 3.78 9.26
CA THR A 72 -0.36 4.72 10.39
C THR A 72 -1.66 5.53 10.38
N VAL A 73 -2.04 6.09 9.23
CA VAL A 73 -3.29 6.86 9.08
C VAL A 73 -4.51 5.99 9.41
N LYS A 74 -4.57 4.75 8.90
CA LYS A 74 -5.67 3.84 9.20
C LYS A 74 -5.74 3.41 10.66
N ALA A 75 -4.61 3.22 11.31
CA ALA A 75 -4.56 2.82 12.72
C ALA A 75 -4.94 3.95 13.68
N ILE A 76 -4.62 5.20 13.34
CA ILE A 76 -5.09 6.39 14.08
C ILE A 76 -6.59 6.61 13.80
N GLY A 77 -7.03 6.33 12.58
CA GLY A 77 -8.34 6.69 12.07
C GLY A 77 -8.21 7.90 11.16
N ARG A 78 -8.78 7.83 9.94
CA ARG A 78 -8.54 8.81 8.87
C ARG A 78 -8.85 10.25 9.31
N ALA A 79 -9.98 10.48 9.96
CA ALA A 79 -10.40 11.80 10.44
C ALA A 79 -9.38 12.43 11.42
N ASP A 80 -8.87 11.64 12.37
CA ASP A 80 -7.90 12.12 13.37
C ASP A 80 -6.46 12.22 12.82
N ALA A 81 -6.22 11.68 11.63
CA ALA A 81 -4.92 11.60 10.98
C ALA A 81 -4.77 12.55 9.77
N ALA A 82 -5.77 13.39 9.48
CA ALA A 82 -5.74 14.30 8.32
C ALA A 82 -4.48 15.19 8.30
N TRP A 83 -4.02 15.66 9.46
CA TRP A 83 -2.81 16.47 9.59
C TRP A 83 -1.53 15.79 9.08
N LEU A 84 -1.47 14.45 9.08
CA LEU A 84 -0.34 13.72 8.49
C LEU A 84 -0.30 13.90 6.97
N LEU A 85 -1.48 13.98 6.31
CA LEU A 85 -1.56 14.13 4.86
C LEU A 85 -1.06 15.51 4.39
N ALA A 86 -1.19 16.54 5.22
CA ALA A 86 -0.61 17.85 4.94
C ALA A 86 0.93 17.82 4.81
N HIS A 87 1.58 16.81 5.39
CA HIS A 87 3.01 16.59 5.27
C HIS A 87 3.39 15.47 4.29
N ALA A 88 2.43 14.74 3.74
CA ALA A 88 2.70 13.63 2.85
C ALA A 88 3.26 14.11 1.50
N THR A 89 4.06 13.28 0.84
CA THR A 89 4.45 13.47 -0.57
C THR A 89 3.30 13.11 -1.51
N ASP A 90 3.37 13.53 -2.76
CA ASP A 90 2.35 13.20 -3.77
C ASP A 90 2.26 11.68 -4.01
N ASP A 91 3.41 10.97 -3.95
CA ASP A 91 3.45 9.51 -4.06
C ASP A 91 2.77 8.83 -2.87
N GLN A 92 2.95 9.37 -1.66
CA GLN A 92 2.28 8.89 -0.46
C GLN A 92 0.77 9.13 -0.50
N LEU A 93 0.31 10.30 -0.97
CA LEU A 93 -1.11 10.59 -1.16
C LEU A 93 -1.74 9.62 -2.17
N ARG A 94 -1.04 9.35 -3.28
CA ARG A 94 -1.48 8.37 -4.28
C ARG A 94 -1.53 6.96 -3.73
N ALA A 95 -0.53 6.56 -2.94
CA ALA A 95 -0.46 5.24 -2.32
C ALA A 95 -1.62 4.98 -1.33
N CYS A 96 -2.14 6.01 -0.66
CA CYS A 96 -3.33 5.89 0.18
C CYS A 96 -4.52 5.33 -0.63
N VAL A 97 -4.70 5.79 -1.87
CA VAL A 97 -5.76 5.33 -2.76
C VAL A 97 -5.39 3.98 -3.40
N ASP A 98 -4.16 3.81 -3.90
CA ASP A 98 -3.75 2.56 -4.56
C ASP A 98 -3.79 1.34 -3.62
N LEU A 99 -3.41 1.51 -2.35
CA LEU A 99 -3.35 0.40 -1.38
C LEU A 99 -4.70 0.09 -0.74
N ASP A 100 -5.61 1.05 -0.66
CA ASP A 100 -6.76 0.96 0.23
C ASP A 100 -8.12 1.32 -0.38
N ALA A 101 -8.17 1.77 -1.63
CA ALA A 101 -9.40 2.16 -2.31
C ALA A 101 -9.74 1.25 -3.51
N TRP A 102 -9.45 -0.05 -3.39
CA TRP A 102 -9.67 -1.04 -4.45
C TRP A 102 -10.24 -2.34 -3.90
N ARG A 103 -11.18 -2.94 -4.64
CA ARG A 103 -11.73 -4.27 -4.38
C ARG A 103 -11.37 -5.19 -5.54
N GLY A 104 -10.32 -5.97 -5.35
CA GLY A 104 -9.73 -6.76 -6.44
C GLY A 104 -9.19 -5.84 -7.54
N THR A 105 -9.83 -5.86 -8.72
CA THR A 105 -9.44 -5.08 -9.90
C THR A 105 -10.32 -3.86 -10.15
N ALA A 106 -11.29 -3.57 -9.28
CA ALA A 106 -12.20 -2.45 -9.44
C ALA A 106 -11.93 -1.38 -8.35
N PRO A 107 -11.96 -0.08 -8.71
CA PRO A 107 -11.84 0.99 -7.73
C PRO A 107 -13.07 1.04 -6.82
N ASP A 108 -12.83 1.25 -5.52
CA ASP A 108 -13.85 1.44 -4.51
C ASP A 108 -14.13 2.94 -4.34
N ARG A 109 -15.21 3.40 -4.97
CA ARG A 109 -15.54 4.83 -5.06
C ARG A 109 -15.85 5.47 -3.72
N ASP A 110 -16.34 4.69 -2.76
CA ASP A 110 -16.60 5.18 -1.40
C ASP A 110 -15.29 5.33 -0.63
N ALA A 111 -14.37 4.36 -0.76
CA ALA A 111 -13.05 4.48 -0.16
C ALA A 111 -12.22 5.63 -0.78
N ILE A 112 -12.32 5.86 -2.10
CA ILE A 112 -11.70 7.03 -2.77
C ILE A 112 -12.24 8.32 -2.15
N ALA A 113 -13.56 8.44 -2.01
CA ALA A 113 -14.17 9.62 -1.44
C ALA A 113 -13.74 9.87 0.01
N GLU A 114 -13.65 8.82 0.83
CA GLU A 114 -13.17 8.93 2.20
C GLU A 114 -11.71 9.44 2.26
N TRP A 115 -10.84 9.00 1.35
CA TRP A 115 -9.47 9.53 1.26
C TRP A 115 -9.44 10.99 0.80
N LEU A 116 -10.22 11.36 -0.21
CA LEU A 116 -10.32 12.75 -0.67
C LEU A 116 -10.91 13.67 0.40
N ALA A 117 -11.91 13.21 1.14
CA ALA A 117 -12.45 13.94 2.29
C ALA A 117 -11.40 14.12 3.40
N THR A 118 -10.57 13.10 3.64
CA THR A 118 -9.46 13.19 4.60
C THR A 118 -8.40 14.21 4.15
N MET A 119 -8.09 14.26 2.86
CA MET A 119 -7.20 15.28 2.29
C MET A 119 -7.81 16.68 2.40
N ALA A 120 -9.12 16.81 2.17
CA ALA A 120 -9.85 18.07 2.32
C ALA A 120 -9.91 18.58 3.76
N GLU A 121 -10.00 17.66 4.73
CA GLU A 121 -9.95 17.97 6.17
C GLU A 121 -8.55 18.47 6.59
N ALA A 122 -7.49 18.02 5.92
CA ALA A 122 -6.13 18.50 6.17
C ALA A 122 -6.01 19.99 5.79
N ASP A 123 -6.22 20.30 4.50
CA ASP A 123 -6.34 21.66 3.95
C ASP A 123 -6.63 21.61 2.43
N ASP A 124 -6.90 22.78 1.82
CA ASP A 124 -7.16 22.91 0.38
C ASP A 124 -5.97 22.50 -0.50
N ASP A 125 -4.74 22.78 -0.05
CA ASP A 125 -3.51 22.46 -0.79
C ASP A 125 -3.33 20.94 -0.87
N THR A 126 -3.55 20.24 0.23
CA THR A 126 -3.48 18.78 0.33
C THR A 126 -4.52 18.12 -0.56
N LEU A 127 -5.76 18.64 -0.60
CA LEU A 127 -6.79 18.15 -1.52
C LEU A 127 -6.37 18.34 -2.98
N LEU A 128 -5.91 19.52 -3.37
CA LEU A 128 -5.45 19.79 -4.73
C LEU A 128 -4.28 18.90 -5.13
N ARG A 129 -3.26 18.80 -4.28
CA ARG A 129 -2.10 17.92 -4.48
C ARG A 129 -2.53 16.47 -4.62
N GLY A 130 -3.44 16.01 -3.75
CA GLY A 130 -4.01 14.67 -3.83
C GLY A 130 -4.67 14.40 -5.17
N VAL A 131 -5.59 15.28 -5.60
CA VAL A 131 -6.31 15.13 -6.88
C VAL A 131 -5.36 15.20 -8.08
N HIS A 132 -4.31 16.02 -8.03
CA HIS A 132 -3.27 16.05 -9.08
C HIS A 132 -2.35 14.83 -9.06
N ALA A 133 -2.12 14.24 -7.89
CA ALA A 133 -1.30 13.04 -7.75
C ALA A 133 -2.01 11.78 -8.24
N LEU A 134 -3.36 11.75 -8.18
CA LEU A 134 -4.18 10.65 -8.69
C LEU A 134 -4.29 10.67 -10.21
N ASP A 135 -4.57 9.49 -10.77
CA ASP A 135 -4.91 9.37 -12.19
C ASP A 135 -6.22 10.12 -12.47
N PRO A 136 -6.30 10.95 -13.53
CA PRO A 136 -7.54 11.64 -13.92
C PRO A 136 -8.73 10.69 -14.06
N GLU A 137 -8.49 9.46 -14.51
CA GLU A 137 -9.51 8.42 -14.64
C GLU A 137 -10.14 8.07 -13.27
N LEU A 138 -9.36 7.99 -12.19
CA LEU A 138 -9.88 7.73 -10.84
C LEU A 138 -10.71 8.90 -10.32
N VAL A 139 -10.22 10.13 -10.53
CA VAL A 139 -10.94 11.35 -10.14
C VAL A 139 -12.25 11.45 -10.91
N MET A 140 -12.23 11.18 -12.23
CA MET A 140 -13.42 11.14 -13.06
C MET A 140 -14.40 10.07 -12.56
N LEU A 141 -13.95 8.84 -12.31
CA LEU A 141 -14.82 7.77 -11.80
C LEU A 141 -15.47 8.14 -10.46
N TRP A 142 -14.72 8.76 -9.57
CA TRP A 142 -15.29 9.28 -8.33
C TRP A 142 -16.35 10.36 -8.62
N LEU A 143 -16.03 11.39 -9.42
CA LEU A 143 -16.99 12.44 -9.77
C LEU A 143 -18.25 11.90 -10.46
N HIS A 144 -18.10 11.02 -11.45
CA HIS A 144 -19.21 10.41 -12.19
C HIS A 144 -20.16 9.60 -11.27
N ASP A 145 -19.67 9.04 -10.17
CA ASP A 145 -20.52 8.33 -9.20
C ASP A 145 -21.27 9.28 -8.23
N ARG A 146 -20.78 10.52 -8.08
CA ARG A 146 -21.29 11.49 -7.11
C ARG A 146 -22.12 12.59 -7.71
N ILE A 147 -21.86 12.98 -8.95
CA ILE A 147 -22.49 14.13 -9.59
C ILE A 147 -22.94 13.84 -11.01
N GLU A 148 -24.02 14.52 -11.38
CA GLU A 148 -24.42 14.72 -12.76
C GLU A 148 -23.97 16.11 -13.19
N VAL A 149 -23.39 16.20 -14.38
CA VAL A 149 -22.92 17.46 -14.96
C VAL A 149 -23.71 17.76 -16.22
N GLN A 150 -24.30 18.95 -16.29
CA GLN A 150 -24.99 19.46 -17.47
C GLN A 150 -24.33 20.75 -17.92
N MET A 151 -23.88 20.78 -19.18
CA MET A 151 -23.33 21.99 -19.78
C MET A 151 -24.45 22.83 -20.38
N LYS A 152 -24.48 24.13 -20.06
CA LYS A 152 -25.42 25.09 -20.63
C LYS A 152 -25.28 25.13 -22.16
N PRO A 153 -26.35 24.89 -22.93
CA PRO A 153 -26.30 25.01 -24.40
C PRO A 153 -26.11 26.46 -24.83
N ASN A 154 -25.33 26.68 -25.89
CA ASN A 154 -25.13 28.02 -26.47
C ASN A 154 -26.37 28.55 -27.21
N ASP A 155 -27.15 27.64 -27.83
CA ASP A 155 -28.25 27.99 -28.75
C ASP A 155 -29.64 27.61 -28.20
N ASP A 156 -29.83 27.69 -26.89
CA ASP A 156 -31.13 27.49 -26.25
C ASP A 156 -31.44 28.61 -25.23
N PRO A 157 -32.11 29.70 -25.66
CA PRO A 157 -32.49 30.80 -24.78
C PRO A 157 -33.54 30.41 -23.72
N GLY A 158 -34.24 29.29 -23.92
CA GLY A 158 -35.25 28.77 -23.00
C GLY A 158 -34.69 27.81 -21.95
N TRP A 159 -33.41 27.44 -22.08
CA TRP A 159 -32.76 26.51 -21.17
C TRP A 159 -32.73 27.06 -19.73
N GLN A 160 -33.04 26.19 -18.78
CA GLN A 160 -32.96 26.47 -17.36
C GLN A 160 -32.08 25.42 -16.68
N PRO A 161 -31.31 25.81 -15.66
CA PRO A 161 -30.51 24.85 -14.92
C PRO A 161 -31.38 23.79 -14.25
N PRO A 162 -30.85 22.57 -14.06
CA PRO A 162 -31.55 21.53 -13.32
C PRO A 162 -31.87 22.01 -11.90
N GLY A 163 -32.98 21.52 -11.34
CA GLY A 163 -33.40 21.90 -9.98
C GLY A 163 -32.35 21.49 -8.95
N GLY A 164 -31.84 22.45 -8.18
CA GLY A 164 -30.75 22.22 -7.22
C GLY A 164 -29.35 22.19 -7.84
N GLY A 165 -29.23 22.44 -9.16
CA GLY A 165 -27.95 22.52 -9.85
C GLY A 165 -27.10 23.70 -9.34
N GLN A 166 -25.88 23.40 -8.93
CA GLN A 166 -24.88 24.38 -8.52
C GLN A 166 -23.89 24.62 -9.66
N THR A 167 -23.24 25.77 -9.69
CA THR A 167 -22.25 26.10 -10.73
C THR A 167 -21.17 27.02 -10.19
N VAL A 168 -19.93 26.80 -10.63
CA VAL A 168 -18.78 27.64 -10.31
C VAL A 168 -18.55 28.71 -11.39
N ASP A 169 -18.82 28.38 -12.65
CA ASP A 169 -18.45 29.21 -13.82
C ASP A 169 -19.65 29.71 -14.66
N GLY A 170 -20.87 29.29 -14.30
CA GLY A 170 -22.10 29.60 -15.01
C GLY A 170 -22.30 28.83 -16.32
N GLN A 171 -21.39 27.90 -16.66
CA GLN A 171 -21.43 27.05 -17.84
C GLN A 171 -21.75 25.59 -17.49
N PHE A 172 -21.06 25.03 -16.50
CA PHE A 172 -21.32 23.67 -16.02
C PHE A 172 -22.19 23.71 -14.78
N TYR A 173 -23.30 22.99 -14.83
CA TYR A 173 -24.23 22.86 -13.72
C TYR A 173 -24.15 21.45 -13.17
N VAL A 174 -23.90 21.36 -11.87
CA VAL A 174 -23.59 20.14 -11.15
C VAL A 174 -24.73 19.83 -10.19
N THR A 175 -25.26 18.60 -10.26
CA THR A 175 -26.29 18.11 -9.33
C THR A 175 -25.77 16.88 -8.61
N ALA A 176 -25.92 16.82 -7.30
CA ALA A 176 -25.51 15.65 -6.53
C ALA A 176 -26.42 14.45 -6.85
N LEU A 177 -25.82 13.32 -7.20
CA LEU A 177 -26.49 12.03 -7.42
C LEU A 177 -26.69 11.27 -6.10
N ARG A 178 -25.83 11.53 -5.11
CA ARG A 178 -25.91 10.97 -3.76
C ARG A 178 -26.22 12.08 -2.75
N GLY A 179 -26.93 11.74 -1.68
CA GLY A 179 -27.13 12.65 -0.55
C GLY A 179 -25.99 12.57 0.47
N GLY A 180 -25.78 13.63 1.27
CA GLY A 180 -24.76 13.70 2.32
C GLY A 180 -23.65 14.72 2.02
N ASP A 181 -22.57 14.68 2.80
CA ASP A 181 -21.47 15.66 2.78
C ASP A 181 -20.55 15.56 1.54
N ASP A 182 -20.74 14.51 0.72
CA ASP A 182 -19.97 14.28 -0.51
C ASP A 182 -20.08 15.45 -1.52
N ALA A 183 -21.24 16.09 -1.58
CA ALA A 183 -21.49 17.20 -2.50
C ALA A 183 -20.62 18.44 -2.14
N ASP A 184 -20.38 18.68 -0.86
CA ASP A 184 -19.60 19.84 -0.40
C ASP A 184 -18.13 19.68 -0.75
N VAL A 185 -17.56 18.47 -0.59
CA VAL A 185 -16.17 18.17 -1.00
C VAL A 185 -16.01 18.32 -2.51
N VAL A 186 -16.96 17.82 -3.30
CA VAL A 186 -16.93 17.97 -4.76
C VAL A 186 -16.98 19.44 -5.16
N MET A 187 -17.90 20.22 -4.60
CA MET A 187 -18.04 21.64 -4.96
C MET A 187 -16.83 22.47 -4.49
N ARG A 188 -16.26 22.15 -3.33
CA ARG A 188 -15.00 22.73 -2.85
C ARG A 188 -13.86 22.43 -3.83
N LEU A 189 -13.68 21.17 -4.23
CA LEU A 189 -12.67 20.80 -5.21
C LEU A 189 -12.86 21.52 -6.55
N LEU A 190 -14.08 21.55 -7.07
CA LEU A 190 -14.38 22.21 -8.34
C LEU A 190 -14.08 23.71 -8.28
N GLY A 191 -14.38 24.38 -7.16
CA GLY A 191 -13.98 25.77 -6.92
C GLY A 191 -12.47 25.95 -6.93
N LEU A 192 -11.74 25.11 -6.19
CA LEU A 192 -10.28 25.13 -6.14
C LEU A 192 -9.66 24.95 -7.52
N LEU A 193 -10.07 23.91 -8.26
CA LEU A 193 -9.56 23.64 -9.60
C LEU A 193 -9.91 24.76 -10.59
N PHE A 194 -11.11 25.35 -10.51
CA PHE A 194 -11.46 26.48 -11.36
C PHE A 194 -10.52 27.68 -11.17
N GLU A 195 -10.10 27.94 -9.92
CA GLU A 195 -9.18 29.01 -9.58
C GLU A 195 -7.71 28.68 -9.90
N SER A 196 -7.27 27.45 -9.66
CA SER A 196 -5.85 27.06 -9.73
C SER A 196 -5.44 26.38 -11.05
N ASP A 197 -6.30 25.53 -11.63
CA ASP A 197 -6.06 24.79 -12.87
C ASP A 197 -7.37 24.60 -13.67
N TYR A 198 -7.79 25.68 -14.31
CA TYR A 198 -9.00 25.72 -15.14
C TYR A 198 -9.03 24.61 -16.21
N TRP A 199 -7.87 24.24 -16.77
CA TRP A 199 -7.84 23.23 -17.83
C TRP A 199 -8.12 21.83 -17.29
N PHE A 200 -7.60 21.51 -16.11
CA PHE A 200 -7.93 20.24 -15.46
C PHE A 200 -9.40 20.20 -15.01
N TYR A 201 -9.90 21.28 -14.41
CA TYR A 201 -11.33 21.47 -14.11
C TYR A 201 -12.21 21.20 -15.34
N PHE A 202 -11.93 21.87 -16.46
CA PHE A 202 -12.71 21.76 -17.69
C PHE A 202 -12.69 20.33 -18.25
N ARG A 203 -11.51 19.70 -18.31
CA ARG A 203 -11.37 18.33 -18.81
C ARG A 203 -12.09 17.32 -17.93
N LEU A 204 -12.02 17.43 -16.61
CA LEU A 204 -12.71 16.53 -15.69
C LEU A 204 -14.23 16.61 -15.88
N LEU A 205 -14.80 17.81 -15.95
CA LEU A 205 -16.25 17.97 -16.16
C LEU A 205 -16.69 17.46 -17.54
N GLN A 206 -15.90 17.67 -18.60
CA GLN A 206 -16.17 17.08 -19.91
C GLN A 206 -16.09 15.54 -19.86
N ALA A 207 -15.11 15.00 -19.15
CA ALA A 207 -14.95 13.55 -19.02
C ALA A 207 -16.16 12.92 -18.29
N VAL A 208 -16.66 13.56 -17.23
CA VAL A 208 -17.90 13.12 -16.55
C VAL A 208 -19.11 13.10 -17.48
N ILE A 209 -19.20 14.04 -18.44
CA ILE A 209 -20.31 14.08 -19.41
C ILE A 209 -20.18 13.00 -20.50
N TRP A 210 -18.97 12.80 -21.03
CA TRP A 210 -18.78 12.12 -22.31
C TRP A 210 -18.05 10.79 -22.24
N GLU A 211 -17.24 10.57 -21.21
CA GLU A 211 -16.41 9.36 -21.12
C GLU A 211 -17.16 8.20 -20.48
N LEU A 212 -16.84 6.99 -20.94
CA LEU A 212 -17.44 5.77 -20.43
C LEU A 212 -16.69 5.32 -19.16
N PRO A 213 -17.41 5.00 -18.05
CA PRO A 213 -16.76 4.53 -16.83
C PRO A 213 -15.93 3.27 -17.02
N SER A 214 -16.33 2.32 -17.87
CA SER A 214 -15.59 1.07 -18.07
C SER A 214 -14.19 1.29 -18.66
N ASP A 215 -14.06 2.25 -19.58
CA ASP A 215 -12.77 2.55 -20.22
C ASP A 215 -11.81 3.17 -19.20
N ASN A 216 -12.34 4.04 -18.34
CA ASN A 216 -11.60 4.67 -17.26
C ASN A 216 -11.22 3.67 -16.16
N GLU A 217 -12.08 2.71 -15.83
CA GLU A 217 -11.76 1.63 -14.89
C GLU A 217 -10.59 0.77 -15.40
N GLU A 218 -10.56 0.47 -16.70
CA GLU A 218 -9.46 -0.29 -17.29
C GLU A 218 -8.13 0.49 -17.25
N TRP A 219 -8.15 1.78 -17.60
CA TRP A 219 -6.96 2.63 -17.51
C TRP A 219 -6.46 2.80 -16.08
N ALA A 220 -7.35 3.13 -15.15
CA ALA A 220 -7.02 3.25 -13.73
C ALA A 220 -6.38 1.95 -13.19
N LEU A 221 -6.92 0.78 -13.58
CA LEU A 221 -6.35 -0.50 -13.18
C LEU A 221 -4.94 -0.71 -13.73
N ARG A 222 -4.71 -0.35 -14.99
CA ARG A 222 -3.37 -0.47 -15.62
C ARG A 222 -2.35 0.43 -14.91
N TRP A 223 -2.70 1.69 -14.67
CA TRP A 223 -1.82 2.64 -13.98
C TRP A 223 -1.50 2.19 -12.56
N ARG A 224 -2.52 1.82 -11.79
CA ARG A 224 -2.33 1.24 -10.47
C ARG A 224 -1.45 0.00 -10.52
N THR A 225 -1.69 -0.93 -11.45
CA THR A 225 -0.92 -2.18 -11.52
C THR A 225 0.57 -1.89 -11.68
N GLY A 226 0.95 -0.95 -12.54
CA GLY A 226 2.34 -0.53 -12.69
C GLY A 226 2.95 0.01 -11.39
N ARG A 227 2.25 0.94 -10.72
CA ARG A 227 2.74 1.51 -9.45
C ARG A 227 2.79 0.49 -8.31
N MET A 228 1.84 -0.43 -8.26
CA MET A 228 1.85 -1.53 -7.30
C MET A 228 3.07 -2.44 -7.53
N GLN A 229 3.47 -2.66 -8.78
CA GLN A 229 4.70 -3.39 -9.12
C GLN A 229 5.96 -2.64 -8.72
N ASP A 230 5.99 -1.30 -8.85
CA ASP A 230 7.09 -0.47 -8.35
C ASP A 230 7.21 -0.55 -6.81
N LEU A 231 6.06 -0.69 -6.13
CA LEU A 231 5.96 -1.04 -4.71
C LEU A 231 6.22 -2.55 -4.46
N GLY A 232 6.71 -3.33 -5.42
CA GLY A 232 7.05 -4.74 -5.21
C GLY A 232 5.85 -5.67 -5.00
N PHE A 233 4.64 -5.25 -5.34
CA PHE A 233 3.45 -6.10 -5.42
C PHE A 233 3.23 -6.55 -6.88
N PRO A 234 3.38 -7.84 -7.20
CA PRO A 234 3.25 -8.30 -8.58
C PRO A 234 1.81 -8.19 -9.09
N ALA A 235 1.64 -8.28 -10.41
CA ALA A 235 0.31 -8.35 -11.02
C ALA A 235 -0.43 -9.63 -10.55
N LEU A 236 -1.76 -9.59 -10.53
CA LEU A 236 -2.58 -10.68 -9.96
C LEU A 236 -2.34 -12.04 -10.64
N ASP A 237 -2.20 -12.06 -11.96
CA ASP A 237 -1.94 -13.26 -12.74
C ASP A 237 -0.56 -13.88 -12.42
N GLU A 238 0.47 -13.04 -12.29
CA GLU A 238 1.79 -13.44 -11.81
C GLU A 238 1.74 -13.95 -10.35
N ALA A 239 0.95 -13.28 -9.50
CA ALA A 239 0.78 -13.66 -8.12
C ALA A 239 0.14 -15.05 -7.99
N LEU A 240 -0.97 -15.29 -8.70
CA LEU A 240 -1.69 -16.58 -8.68
C LEU A 240 -0.82 -17.75 -9.17
N ALA A 241 0.19 -17.50 -10.01
CA ALA A 241 1.13 -18.53 -10.45
C ALA A 241 1.89 -19.19 -9.29
N ILE A 242 1.99 -18.54 -8.13
CA ILE A 242 2.62 -19.11 -6.91
C ILE A 242 1.86 -20.30 -6.33
N TYR A 243 0.59 -20.48 -6.70
CA TYR A 243 -0.23 -21.64 -6.33
C TYR A 243 -0.42 -22.64 -7.46
N ALA A 244 0.20 -22.40 -8.62
CA ALA A 244 0.20 -23.34 -9.71
C ALA A 244 0.90 -24.65 -9.27
N ARG A 245 0.32 -25.79 -9.69
CA ARG A 245 0.89 -27.10 -9.39
C ARG A 245 2.34 -27.16 -9.88
N PRO A 246 3.33 -27.49 -9.02
CA PRO A 246 4.71 -27.62 -9.46
C PRO A 246 4.83 -28.75 -10.49
N ARG A 247 5.67 -28.54 -11.50
CA ARG A 247 5.96 -29.59 -12.48
C ARG A 247 6.76 -30.71 -11.82
N ARG A 248 6.68 -31.91 -12.38
CA ARG A 248 7.38 -33.08 -11.84
C ARG A 248 8.90 -32.86 -11.72
N ASP A 249 9.51 -32.22 -12.70
CA ASP A 249 10.94 -31.86 -12.67
C ASP A 249 11.27 -30.80 -11.61
N GLU A 250 10.34 -29.90 -11.31
CA GLU A 250 10.45 -28.95 -10.19
C GLU A 250 10.36 -29.61 -8.81
N ILE A 251 9.83 -30.82 -8.71
CA ILE A 251 9.85 -31.59 -7.46
C ILE A 251 11.12 -32.47 -7.42
N GLU A 252 11.49 -33.06 -8.56
CA GLU A 252 12.48 -34.13 -8.58
C GLU A 252 13.94 -33.68 -8.74
N LYS A 253 14.20 -32.52 -9.36
CA LYS A 253 15.57 -32.12 -9.76
C LYS A 253 16.11 -30.98 -8.92
N LEU A 254 17.31 -31.14 -8.38
CA LEU A 254 18.03 -30.02 -7.76
C LEU A 254 18.79 -29.21 -8.84
N PRO A 255 18.46 -27.92 -9.09
CA PRO A 255 19.18 -27.07 -10.05
C PRO A 255 20.65 -26.93 -9.69
N ALA A 256 21.55 -26.74 -10.64
CA ALA A 256 22.98 -26.52 -10.32
C ALA A 256 23.23 -25.16 -9.64
N THR A 257 22.51 -24.12 -10.06
CA THR A 257 22.59 -22.76 -9.52
C THR A 257 21.19 -22.14 -9.47
N GLN A 258 21.01 -21.10 -8.65
CA GLN A 258 19.83 -20.25 -8.77
C GLN A 258 19.87 -19.44 -10.09
N PRO A 259 18.72 -19.21 -10.73
CA PRO A 259 18.59 -18.13 -11.72
C PRO A 259 18.83 -16.78 -11.02
N LYS A 260 19.51 -15.84 -11.70
CA LYS A 260 19.75 -14.49 -11.19
C LYS A 260 18.40 -13.76 -11.06
N VAL A 261 18.03 -13.37 -9.86
CA VAL A 261 16.92 -12.43 -9.61
C VAL A 261 17.50 -11.02 -9.64
N GLY A 262 16.82 -10.07 -10.28
CA GLY A 262 17.22 -8.67 -10.29
C GLY A 262 17.15 -8.04 -8.89
N GLU A 263 17.81 -6.90 -8.69
CA GLU A 263 17.66 -6.07 -7.49
C GLU A 263 16.27 -5.40 -7.53
N TRP A 264 15.52 -5.47 -6.43
CA TRP A 264 14.17 -4.88 -6.30
C TRP A 264 14.17 -3.80 -5.21
N HIS A 265 13.35 -2.77 -5.38
CA HIS A 265 13.03 -1.80 -4.31
C HIS A 265 11.97 -2.42 -3.38
N LEU A 266 12.04 -2.14 -2.08
CA LEU A 266 11.09 -2.65 -1.08
C LEU A 266 10.13 -1.53 -0.68
N PRO A 267 8.80 -1.74 -0.68
CA PRO A 267 7.80 -0.71 -0.35
C PRO A 267 7.58 -0.47 1.14
N VAL A 268 8.22 -1.27 1.99
CA VAL A 268 7.96 -1.34 3.43
C VAL A 268 9.27 -1.17 4.17
N PHE A 269 9.18 -0.58 5.37
CA PHE A 269 10.35 -0.54 6.24
C PHE A 269 10.61 -1.97 6.69
N LEU A 270 11.74 -2.54 6.28
CA LEU A 270 12.25 -3.73 6.92
C LEU A 270 12.96 -3.28 8.19
N PRO A 271 12.42 -3.53 9.39
CA PRO A 271 13.26 -3.43 10.57
C PRO A 271 14.49 -4.31 10.37
N GLU A 272 15.62 -3.92 10.97
CA GLU A 272 16.69 -4.88 11.23
C GLU A 272 16.02 -6.13 11.80
N LEU A 273 16.25 -7.27 11.15
CA LEU A 273 15.56 -8.49 11.52
C LEU A 273 15.69 -8.67 13.02
N PRO A 274 14.62 -9.10 13.71
CA PRO A 274 14.80 -9.67 15.03
C PRO A 274 15.99 -10.63 14.93
N ALA A 275 17.00 -10.43 15.78
CA ALA A 275 18.14 -11.35 15.87
C ALA A 275 17.68 -12.81 16.08
N THR A 276 16.41 -12.97 16.48
CA THR A 276 15.61 -14.18 16.49
C THR A 276 14.53 -14.11 15.41
N LEU A 277 14.91 -14.29 14.14
CA LEU A 277 13.99 -14.95 13.21
C LEU A 277 13.45 -16.19 13.94
N ASP A 278 12.16 -16.42 13.92
CA ASP A 278 11.54 -17.52 14.64
C ASP A 278 12.29 -18.84 14.33
N ASP A 279 13.10 -19.28 15.30
CA ASP A 279 14.08 -20.37 15.16
C ASP A 279 13.37 -21.73 15.01
N THR A 280 12.03 -21.72 15.00
CA THR A 280 11.16 -22.88 14.80
C THR A 280 11.08 -23.32 13.34
N LEU A 281 11.21 -22.41 12.37
CA LEU A 281 11.10 -22.74 10.95
C LEU A 281 12.47 -23.01 10.28
N SER A 282 12.54 -24.07 9.47
CA SER A 282 13.78 -24.48 8.80
C SER A 282 14.31 -23.45 7.81
N LEU A 283 13.41 -22.69 7.18
CA LEU A 283 13.75 -21.60 6.28
C LEU A 283 14.65 -20.57 6.94
N PHE A 284 14.27 -20.11 8.13
CA PHE A 284 14.98 -19.07 8.85
C PHE A 284 16.27 -19.57 9.48
N ARG A 285 16.29 -20.79 10.02
CA ARG A 285 17.52 -21.44 10.48
C ARG A 285 18.55 -21.55 9.36
N ALA A 286 18.13 -22.00 8.18
CA ALA A 286 19.01 -22.09 7.02
C ALA A 286 19.45 -20.71 6.52
N ALA A 287 18.58 -19.69 6.57
CA ALA A 287 18.95 -18.32 6.21
C ALA A 287 20.00 -17.73 7.19
N ALA A 288 19.92 -18.04 8.48
CA ALA A 288 20.87 -17.59 9.50
C ALA A 288 22.29 -18.15 9.30
N GLU A 289 22.44 -19.26 8.60
CA GLU A 289 23.74 -19.86 8.24
C GLU A 289 24.33 -19.29 6.93
N LEU A 290 23.59 -18.46 6.20
CA LEU A 290 24.09 -17.81 4.98
C LEU A 290 25.08 -16.70 5.33
N ASP A 291 26.05 -16.48 4.44
CA ASP A 291 26.89 -15.28 4.46
C ASP A 291 26.06 -14.01 4.22
N ASP A 292 26.60 -12.85 4.57
CA ASP A 292 25.84 -11.60 4.57
C ASP A 292 25.24 -11.25 3.21
N ASP A 293 25.92 -11.59 2.11
CA ASP A 293 25.46 -11.30 0.76
C ASP A 293 24.30 -12.21 0.34
N ALA A 294 24.46 -13.52 0.55
CA ALA A 294 23.40 -14.49 0.32
C ALA A 294 22.20 -14.24 1.24
N ARG A 295 22.43 -13.83 2.48
CA ARG A 295 21.38 -13.52 3.44
C ARG A 295 20.57 -12.29 3.03
N ARG A 296 21.23 -11.21 2.58
CA ARG A 296 20.54 -10.04 1.99
C ARG A 296 19.65 -10.43 0.82
N ARG A 297 20.18 -11.20 -0.14
CA ARG A 297 19.39 -11.68 -1.29
C ARG A 297 18.19 -12.54 -0.87
N PHE A 298 18.39 -13.41 0.12
CA PHE A 298 17.30 -14.19 0.70
C PHE A 298 16.19 -13.29 1.24
N PHE A 299 16.53 -12.21 1.96
CA PHE A 299 15.51 -11.29 2.49
C PHE A 299 14.71 -10.61 1.39
N TYR A 300 15.37 -10.08 0.35
CA TYR A 300 14.66 -9.51 -0.79
C TYR A 300 13.72 -10.53 -1.45
N ALA A 301 14.21 -11.75 -1.70
CA ALA A 301 13.40 -12.81 -2.28
C ALA A 301 12.24 -13.24 -1.37
N PHE A 302 12.43 -13.19 -0.05
CA PHE A 302 11.42 -13.59 0.91
C PHE A 302 10.30 -12.55 1.02
N VAL A 303 10.65 -11.26 1.02
CA VAL A 303 9.64 -10.18 0.98
C VAL A 303 8.90 -10.19 -0.34
N ALA A 304 9.59 -10.38 -1.47
CA ALA A 304 8.93 -10.52 -2.76
C ALA A 304 7.94 -11.70 -2.78
N LEU A 305 8.32 -12.84 -2.19
CA LEU A 305 7.42 -13.99 -2.01
C LEU A 305 6.21 -13.63 -1.13
N ALA A 306 6.42 -12.92 -0.01
CA ALA A 306 5.33 -12.52 0.87
C ALA A 306 4.36 -11.55 0.16
N ASN A 307 4.87 -10.57 -0.59
CA ASN A 307 4.04 -9.67 -1.40
C ASN A 307 3.27 -10.46 -2.47
N GLN A 308 3.90 -11.43 -3.12
CA GLN A 308 3.25 -12.32 -4.08
C GLN A 308 2.10 -13.11 -3.42
N VAL A 309 2.32 -13.63 -2.21
CA VAL A 309 1.28 -14.32 -1.42
C VAL A 309 0.15 -13.36 -1.04
N ALA A 310 0.47 -12.14 -0.60
CA ALA A 310 -0.53 -11.14 -0.22
C ALA A 310 -1.47 -10.79 -1.37
N VAL A 311 -0.92 -10.59 -2.58
CA VAL A 311 -1.72 -10.33 -3.79
C VAL A 311 -2.53 -11.57 -4.18
N ALA A 312 -1.90 -12.75 -4.21
CA ALA A 312 -2.55 -13.99 -4.63
C ALA A 312 -3.71 -14.40 -3.70
N ASP A 313 -3.60 -14.11 -2.41
CA ASP A 313 -4.64 -14.37 -1.41
C ASP A 313 -5.69 -13.26 -1.33
N GLY A 314 -5.53 -12.17 -2.08
CA GLY A 314 -6.45 -11.03 -2.06
C GLY A 314 -6.49 -10.31 -0.71
N LEU A 315 -5.34 -10.22 -0.03
CA LEU A 315 -5.25 -9.50 1.24
C LEU A 315 -5.43 -7.99 1.03
N ALA A 316 -5.97 -7.30 2.03
CA ALA A 316 -6.07 -5.85 2.04
C ALA A 316 -4.68 -5.24 2.21
N LEU A 317 -4.06 -4.79 1.12
CA LEU A 317 -2.66 -4.35 1.10
C LEU A 317 -2.42 -3.07 1.91
N GLY A 318 -3.47 -2.25 2.11
CA GLY A 318 -3.48 -1.10 3.00
C GLY A 318 -3.63 -1.44 4.49
N ASP A 319 -3.76 -2.72 4.87
CA ASP A 319 -3.84 -3.14 6.28
C ASP A 319 -2.51 -3.65 6.82
N ALA A 320 -2.06 -3.07 7.94
CA ALA A 320 -0.83 -3.48 8.62
C ALA A 320 -0.81 -4.97 9.02
N GLU A 321 -1.98 -5.57 9.27
CA GLU A 321 -2.09 -6.99 9.63
C GLU A 321 -1.89 -7.94 8.45
N SER A 322 -2.03 -7.47 7.21
CA SER A 322 -1.92 -8.30 6.01
C SER A 322 -0.49 -8.77 5.78
N ILE A 323 0.50 -7.92 6.08
CA ILE A 323 1.92 -8.26 5.88
C ILE A 323 2.35 -9.43 6.78
N PRO A 324 2.14 -9.42 8.12
CA PRO A 324 2.47 -10.56 8.97
C PRO A 324 1.80 -11.86 8.50
N LYS A 325 0.51 -11.82 8.13
CA LYS A 325 -0.22 -12.98 7.62
C LYS A 325 0.43 -13.57 6.36
N ALA A 326 0.84 -12.71 5.43
CA ALA A 326 1.51 -13.13 4.21
C ALA A 326 2.93 -13.68 4.47
N LEU A 327 3.70 -13.03 5.36
CA LEU A 327 5.04 -13.47 5.76
C LEU A 327 4.99 -14.84 6.45
N ASP A 328 4.07 -15.03 7.39
CA ASP A 328 3.92 -16.28 8.14
C ASP A 328 3.58 -17.44 7.18
N LYS A 329 2.65 -17.22 6.25
CA LYS A 329 2.26 -18.22 5.24
C LYS A 329 3.41 -18.51 4.27
N ALA A 330 4.10 -17.47 3.79
CA ALA A 330 5.28 -17.60 2.95
C ALA A 330 6.37 -18.43 3.64
N ALA A 331 6.66 -18.13 4.91
CA ALA A 331 7.66 -18.83 5.71
C ALA A 331 7.28 -20.29 5.93
N ALA A 332 6.04 -20.56 6.36
CA ALA A 332 5.57 -21.90 6.66
C ALA A 332 5.61 -22.81 5.43
N LEU A 333 5.05 -22.36 4.29
CA LEU A 333 5.01 -23.18 3.08
C LEU A 333 6.39 -23.31 2.42
N ALA A 334 7.20 -22.25 2.38
CA ALA A 334 8.56 -22.36 1.87
C ALA A 334 9.44 -23.28 2.74
N SER A 335 9.27 -23.26 4.07
CA SER A 335 9.98 -24.20 4.98
C SER A 335 9.63 -25.65 4.67
N ARG A 336 8.35 -25.98 4.46
CA ARG A 336 7.93 -27.34 4.10
C ARG A 336 8.54 -27.81 2.78
N GLY A 337 8.55 -26.94 1.77
CA GLY A 337 9.20 -27.26 0.49
C GLY A 337 10.71 -27.41 0.60
N LEU A 338 11.35 -26.60 1.46
CA LEU A 338 12.77 -26.70 1.79
C LEU A 338 13.11 -28.04 2.43
N ASP A 339 12.36 -28.43 3.46
CA ASP A 339 12.53 -29.70 4.17
C ASP A 339 12.37 -30.88 3.22
N HIS A 340 11.31 -30.89 2.41
CA HIS A 340 11.08 -31.93 1.41
C HIS A 340 12.26 -32.09 0.43
N MET A 341 12.79 -30.98 -0.08
CA MET A 341 13.92 -30.99 -1.01
C MET A 341 15.22 -31.43 -0.34
N ALA A 342 15.47 -30.99 0.90
CA ALA A 342 16.64 -31.37 1.68
C ALA A 342 16.65 -32.87 1.98
N GLU A 343 15.53 -33.41 2.44
CA GLU A 343 15.35 -34.84 2.71
C GLU A 343 15.50 -35.68 1.45
N ARG A 344 14.84 -35.29 0.36
CA ARG A 344 14.87 -36.03 -0.92
C ARG A 344 16.28 -36.14 -1.51
N HIS A 345 17.06 -35.07 -1.44
CA HIS A 345 18.39 -35.02 -2.05
C HIS A 345 19.52 -35.32 -1.07
N VAL A 346 19.22 -35.48 0.21
CA VAL A 346 20.19 -35.72 1.29
C VAL A 346 21.27 -34.62 1.30
N VAL A 347 20.82 -33.36 1.28
CA VAL A 347 21.66 -32.16 1.29
C VAL A 347 21.18 -31.19 2.36
N ALA A 348 22.09 -30.33 2.83
CA ALA A 348 21.74 -29.33 3.83
C ALA A 348 20.73 -28.31 3.29
N ALA A 349 19.84 -27.81 4.16
CA ALA A 349 18.85 -26.79 3.81
C ALA A 349 19.48 -25.51 3.25
N THR A 350 20.65 -25.11 3.78
CA THR A 350 21.44 -23.98 3.24
C THR A 350 21.83 -24.16 1.78
N GLU A 351 22.17 -25.38 1.38
CA GLU A 351 22.53 -25.70 -0.01
C GLU A 351 21.31 -25.66 -0.93
N ILE A 352 20.13 -26.08 -0.43
CA ILE A 352 18.87 -25.92 -1.16
C ILE A 352 18.55 -24.43 -1.36
N LEU A 353 18.67 -23.61 -0.31
CA LEU A 353 18.39 -22.16 -0.40
C LEU A 353 19.30 -21.45 -1.40
N ARG A 354 20.56 -21.87 -1.56
CA ARG A 354 21.47 -21.32 -2.57
C ARG A 354 21.10 -21.68 -4.01
N ARG A 355 20.33 -22.75 -4.22
CA ARG A 355 20.11 -23.37 -5.54
C ARG A 355 18.68 -23.32 -6.02
N VAL A 356 17.71 -23.21 -5.11
CA VAL A 356 16.29 -23.25 -5.41
C VAL A 356 15.63 -21.91 -5.08
N PRO A 357 14.91 -21.27 -6.00
CA PRO A 357 14.15 -20.05 -5.70
C PRO A 357 13.08 -20.28 -4.63
N LEU A 358 12.86 -19.29 -3.76
CA LEU A 358 11.85 -19.38 -2.69
C LEU A 358 10.44 -19.63 -3.23
N ALA A 359 10.08 -19.02 -4.36
CA ALA A 359 8.81 -19.26 -5.03
C ALA A 359 8.59 -20.73 -5.44
N ARG A 360 9.66 -21.45 -5.78
CA ARG A 360 9.59 -22.89 -6.08
C ARG A 360 9.44 -23.71 -4.79
N LEU A 361 10.17 -23.37 -3.74
CA LEU A 361 10.03 -24.03 -2.44
C LEU A 361 8.61 -23.85 -1.89
N PHE A 362 8.07 -22.63 -1.97
CA PHE A 362 6.69 -22.34 -1.62
C PHE A 362 5.71 -23.21 -2.41
N ARG A 363 5.82 -23.28 -3.75
CA ARG A 363 4.95 -24.12 -4.59
C ARG A 363 4.97 -25.59 -4.19
N ILE A 364 6.16 -26.12 -3.88
CA ILE A 364 6.31 -27.50 -3.39
C ILE A 364 5.60 -27.65 -2.04
N GLY A 365 5.86 -26.77 -1.08
CA GLY A 365 5.22 -26.83 0.22
C GLY A 365 3.69 -26.68 0.17
N ALA A 366 3.18 -25.77 -0.67
CA ALA A 366 1.76 -25.60 -0.93
C ALA A 366 1.13 -26.84 -1.58
N HIS A 367 1.87 -27.53 -2.46
CA HIS A 367 1.42 -28.79 -3.05
C HIS A 367 1.32 -29.91 -2.00
N LEU A 368 2.27 -29.98 -1.06
CA LEU A 368 2.31 -30.97 0.02
C LEU A 368 1.27 -30.70 1.13
N ASP A 369 0.88 -29.44 1.34
CA ASP A 369 -0.14 -29.06 2.33
C ASP A 369 -1.56 -29.43 1.90
N ARG A 370 -1.81 -29.59 0.58
CA ARG A 370 -3.12 -30.03 0.11
C ARG A 370 -3.35 -31.48 0.55
N PRO A 371 -4.47 -31.80 1.22
CA PRO A 371 -4.79 -33.18 1.57
C PRO A 371 -4.85 -34.01 0.28
N GLU A 372 -4.22 -35.19 0.30
CA GLU A 372 -4.29 -36.17 -0.79
C GLU A 372 -5.76 -36.53 -1.04
N GLY A 373 -6.43 -35.83 -1.98
CA GLY A 373 -7.83 -36.12 -2.32
C GLY A 373 -8.69 -34.97 -2.83
N ALA A 374 -8.29 -33.70 -2.74
CA ALA A 374 -9.06 -32.61 -3.37
C ALA A 374 -8.68 -32.47 -4.85
N SER A 375 -9.37 -33.22 -5.71
CA SER A 375 -9.34 -33.11 -7.19
C SER A 375 -10.45 -32.20 -7.68
#